data_AF-A0A8T3LY19-F1
#
_entry.id   AF-A0A8T3LY19-F1
#
_cell.length_a   1.000
_cell.length_b   1.000
_cell.length_c   1.000
_cell.angle_alpha   90.00
_cell.angle_beta   90.00
_cell.angle_gamma   90.00
#
_symmetry.space_group_name_H-M   'P 1'
#
loop_
_entity.id
_entity.type
_entity.pdbx_description
1 polymer ?
#
loop_
_entity_poly.entity_id
_entity_poly.type
_entity_poly.pdbx_seq_one_letter_code
_entity_poly.pdbx_strand_id
1 'polypeptide(L)'
;MQQVQPQEWRRFGFGGPPEPWEHGALRDLDRLATSYFLDILESHRLMMAAACEEDLRRQVDDLFATATRQKHEIDYTLRHWATPVERARVEDRLGSLMRIGMRLREMRDSPSLQTIRTGSG
;
A
#
# COMPACT_ATOMS: atom_id res chain seq x y z
N MET A 1 12.24 -30.14 -22.20
CA MET A 1 11.38 -29.32 -21.31
C MET A 1 11.04 -30.18 -20.10
N GLN A 2 11.65 -29.91 -18.94
CA GLN A 2 11.34 -30.66 -17.71
C GLN A 2 9.99 -30.19 -17.18
N GLN A 3 8.99 -31.07 -17.20
CA GLN A 3 7.73 -30.86 -16.50
C GLN A 3 8.01 -30.90 -14.99
N VAL A 4 7.96 -29.73 -14.34
CA VAL A 4 8.02 -29.62 -12.88
C VAL A 4 6.80 -30.34 -12.31
N GLN A 5 7.03 -31.42 -11.56
CA GLN A 5 5.97 -32.29 -11.09
C GLN A 5 5.10 -31.58 -10.03
N PRO A 6 3.75 -31.74 -10.07
CA PRO A 6 2.83 -31.08 -9.12
C PRO A 6 3.08 -31.38 -7.63
N GLN A 7 3.83 -32.44 -7.31
CA GLN A 7 4.08 -32.88 -5.93
C GLN A 7 5.16 -32.08 -5.20
N GLU A 8 6.08 -31.41 -5.91
CA GLU A 8 7.17 -30.66 -5.27
C GLU A 8 6.67 -29.39 -4.58
N TRP A 9 5.65 -28.72 -5.14
CA TRP A 9 5.09 -27.47 -4.61
C TRP A 9 4.48 -27.60 -3.21
N ARG A 10 3.84 -28.75 -2.92
CA ARG A 10 3.27 -29.00 -1.58
C ARG A 10 4.33 -29.12 -0.49
N ARG A 11 5.56 -29.51 -0.83
CA ARG A 11 6.66 -29.69 0.14
C ARG A 11 7.27 -28.37 0.61
N PHE A 12 7.14 -27.30 -0.17
CA PHE A 12 7.73 -26.01 0.15
C PHE A 12 6.74 -25.00 0.75
N GLY A 13 5.47 -25.37 0.97
CA GLY A 13 4.46 -24.51 1.60
C GLY A 13 4.04 -23.30 0.77
N PHE A 14 4.59 -23.12 -0.43
CA PHE A 14 4.15 -22.12 -1.40
C PHE A 14 2.86 -22.64 -2.03
N GLY A 15 1.76 -21.90 -1.87
CA GLY A 15 0.39 -22.34 -2.19
C GLY A 15 0.07 -22.49 -3.67
N GLY A 16 0.83 -23.34 -4.37
CA GLY A 16 0.75 -23.59 -5.81
C GLY A 16 1.99 -23.12 -6.56
N PRO A 17 2.17 -23.57 -7.82
CA PRO A 17 3.22 -23.04 -8.69
C PRO A 17 2.99 -21.54 -8.97
N PRO A 18 4.05 -20.76 -9.23
CA PRO A 18 3.91 -19.41 -9.76
C PRO A 18 3.23 -19.45 -11.13
N GLU A 19 2.22 -18.60 -11.30
CA GLU A 19 1.46 -18.50 -12.56
C GLU A 19 1.60 -17.09 -13.14
N PRO A 20 1.56 -16.95 -14.49
CA PRO A 20 1.54 -15.63 -15.12
C PRO A 20 0.28 -14.88 -14.71
N TRP A 21 0.39 -13.56 -14.51
CA TRP A 21 -0.75 -12.70 -14.23
C TRP A 21 -1.81 -12.81 -15.32
N GLU A 22 -3.08 -12.73 -14.92
CA GLU A 22 -4.18 -12.64 -15.88
C GLU A 22 -4.00 -11.41 -16.78
N HIS A 23 -4.50 -11.50 -18.01
CA HIS A 23 -4.32 -10.43 -18.99
C HIS A 23 -4.94 -9.12 -18.49
N GLY A 24 -4.16 -8.04 -18.43
CA GLY A 24 -4.58 -6.74 -17.91
C GLY A 24 -4.47 -6.58 -16.39
N ALA A 25 -4.54 -7.66 -15.61
CA ALA A 25 -4.55 -7.60 -14.14
C ALA A 25 -3.29 -6.91 -13.57
N LEU A 26 -2.11 -7.20 -14.13
CA LEU A 26 -0.86 -6.55 -13.70
C LEU A 26 -0.93 -5.02 -13.82
N ARG A 27 -1.46 -4.52 -14.95
CA ARG A 27 -1.59 -3.08 -15.21
C ARG A 27 -2.61 -2.43 -14.28
N ASP A 28 -3.73 -3.11 -14.04
CA ASP A 28 -4.80 -2.60 -13.19
C ASP A 28 -4.36 -2.55 -11.72
N LEU A 29 -3.69 -3.58 -11.23
CA LEU A 29 -3.12 -3.63 -9.88
C LEU A 29 -2.02 -2.58 -9.68
N ASP A 30 -1.12 -2.42 -10.65
CA ASP A 30 -0.07 -1.39 -10.61
C ASP A 30 -0.66 0.02 -10.60
N ARG A 31 -1.65 0.27 -11.46
CA ARG A 31 -2.37 1.54 -11.52
C ARG A 31 -3.06 1.84 -10.19
N LEU A 32 -3.73 0.85 -9.60
CA LEU A 32 -4.44 1.01 -8.33
C LEU A 32 -3.47 1.27 -7.17
N ALA A 33 -2.40 0.48 -7.06
CA ALA A 33 -1.36 0.66 -6.06
C ALA A 33 -0.75 2.05 -6.14
N THR A 34 -0.45 2.51 -7.36
CA THR A 34 0.10 3.83 -7.63
C THR A 34 -0.88 4.93 -7.24
N SER A 35 -2.16 4.80 -7.58
CA SER A 35 -3.19 5.78 -7.20
C SER A 35 -3.29 5.93 -5.67
N TYR A 36 -3.37 4.82 -4.93
CA TYR A 36 -3.43 4.88 -3.47
C TYR A 36 -2.17 5.46 -2.86
N PHE A 37 -1.00 5.12 -3.41
CA PHE A 37 0.26 5.65 -2.90
C PHE A 37 0.43 7.15 -3.17
N LEU A 38 -0.04 7.66 -4.31
CA LEU A 38 -0.04 9.09 -4.60
C LEU A 38 -0.95 9.87 -3.64
N ASP A 39 -2.14 9.35 -3.31
CA ASP A 39 -3.02 9.96 -2.30
C ASP A 39 -2.36 10.05 -0.92
N ILE A 40 -1.60 9.02 -0.56
CA ILE A 40 -0.83 8.95 0.70
C ILE A 40 0.30 9.98 0.69
N LEU A 41 1.08 10.07 -0.41
CA LEU A 41 2.14 11.05 -0.56
C LEU A 41 1.63 12.48 -0.42
N GLU A 42 0.50 12.79 -1.05
CA GLU A 42 -0.09 14.12 -0.96
C GLU A 42 -0.60 14.42 0.45
N SER A 43 -1.25 13.45 1.10
CA SER A 43 -1.71 13.61 2.49
C SER A 43 -0.54 13.81 3.45
N HIS A 44 0.53 13.02 3.33
CA HIS A 44 1.76 13.15 4.11
C HIS A 44 2.38 14.55 3.93
N ARG A 45 2.57 14.99 2.68
CA ARG A 45 3.13 16.31 2.35
C ARG A 45 2.32 17.44 2.98
N LEU A 46 1.00 17.40 2.88
CA LEU A 46 0.13 18.43 3.46
C LEU A 46 0.17 18.44 4.98
N MET A 47 0.20 17.27 5.62
CA MET A 47 0.25 17.15 7.08
C MET A 47 1.60 17.55 7.67
N MET A 48 2.70 17.25 6.99
CA MET A 48 4.04 17.69 7.40
C MET A 48 4.25 19.20 7.23
N ALA A 49 3.55 19.82 6.25
CA ALA A 49 3.57 21.26 6.04
C ALA A 49 2.67 22.01 7.04
N ALA A 50 1.62 21.36 7.55
CA ALA A 50 0.86 21.88 8.67
C ALA A 50 1.73 21.70 9.94
N ALA A 51 1.88 22.75 10.75
CA ALA A 51 2.60 22.68 12.03
C ALA A 51 1.82 21.83 13.05
N CYS A 52 1.73 20.53 12.77
CA CYS A 52 1.03 19.54 13.57
C CYS A 52 1.80 19.23 14.85
N GLU A 53 1.06 18.76 15.85
CA GLU A 53 1.64 18.26 17.09
C GLU A 53 2.58 17.09 16.81
N GLU A 54 3.64 16.98 17.62
CA GLU A 54 4.72 15.99 17.42
C GLU A 54 4.20 14.53 17.44
N ASP A 55 3.22 14.22 18.29
CA ASP A 55 2.65 12.86 18.35
C ASP A 55 1.83 12.53 17.09
N LEU A 56 1.10 13.52 16.56
CA LEU A 56 0.40 13.38 15.29
C LEU A 56 1.39 13.21 14.14
N ARG A 57 2.48 13.97 14.16
CA ARG A 57 3.57 13.86 13.19
C ARG A 57 4.15 12.45 13.15
N ARG A 58 4.51 11.89 14.33
CA ARG A 58 5.02 10.51 14.41
C ARG A 58 4.02 9.49 13.88
N GLN A 59 2.74 9.63 14.23
CA GLN A 59 1.71 8.72 13.73
C GLN A 59 1.59 8.76 12.20
N VAL A 60 1.70 9.95 11.60
CA VAL A 60 1.70 10.12 10.14
C VAL A 60 2.94 9.50 9.50
N ASP A 61 4.12 9.69 10.09
CA ASP A 61 5.37 9.11 9.61
C ASP A 61 5.35 7.56 9.69
N ASP A 62 4.79 6.98 10.76
CA ASP A 62 4.64 5.52 10.91
C ASP A 62 3.70 4.92 9.84
N LEU A 63 2.58 5.59 9.58
CA LEU A 63 1.65 5.22 8.51
C LEU A 63 2.30 5.32 7.14
N PHE A 64 3.07 6.39 6.90
CA PHE A 64 3.78 6.60 5.64
C PHE A 64 4.90 5.58 5.42
N ALA A 65 5.67 5.25 6.45
CA ALA A 65 6.69 4.21 6.40
C ALA A 65 6.08 2.83 6.09
N THR A 66 4.92 2.53 6.70
CA THR A 66 4.16 1.31 6.42
C THR A 66 3.70 1.30 4.96
N ALA A 67 3.09 2.38 4.47
CA ALA A 67 2.63 2.47 3.09
C ALA A 67 3.77 2.31 2.08
N THR A 68 4.93 2.92 2.33
CA THR A 68 6.13 2.79 1.49
C THR A 68 6.59 1.34 1.39
N ARG A 69 6.62 0.62 2.52
CA ARG A 69 6.94 -0.81 2.52
C ARG A 69 5.93 -1.62 1.71
N GLN A 70 4.64 -1.38 1.89
CA GLN A 70 3.60 -2.10 1.14
C GLN A 70 3.69 -1.84 -0.36
N LYS A 71 3.95 -0.59 -0.77
CA LYS A 71 4.12 -0.23 -2.18
C LYS A 71 5.32 -0.96 -2.80
N HIS A 72 6.47 -0.99 -2.13
CA HIS A 72 7.64 -1.73 -2.61
C HIS A 72 7.36 -3.23 -2.75
N GLU A 73 6.69 -3.83 -1.79
CA GLU A 73 6.32 -5.25 -1.85
C GLU A 73 5.37 -5.56 -3.00
N ILE A 74 4.38 -4.71 -3.26
CA ILE A 74 3.49 -4.84 -4.42
C ILE A 74 4.30 -4.74 -5.72
N ASP A 75 5.13 -3.70 -5.86
CA ASP A 75 5.92 -3.48 -7.07
C ASP A 75 6.89 -4.62 -7.35
N TYR A 76 7.48 -5.18 -6.28
CA TYR A 76 8.33 -6.35 -6.39
C TYR A 76 7.55 -7.56 -6.89
N THR A 77 6.39 -7.86 -6.29
CA THR A 77 5.58 -9.02 -6.70
C THR A 77 5.03 -8.87 -8.11
N LEU A 78 4.61 -7.67 -8.54
CA LEU A 78 4.07 -7.44 -9.89
C LEU A 78 5.11 -7.61 -11.01
N ARG A 79 6.41 -7.47 -10.72
CA ARG A 79 7.49 -7.68 -11.72
C ARG A 79 7.78 -9.15 -12.03
N HIS A 80 7.22 -10.08 -11.25
CA HIS A 80 7.50 -11.52 -11.34
C HIS A 80 6.22 -12.33 -11.51
N TRP A 81 6.33 -13.59 -11.92
CA TRP A 81 5.22 -14.54 -11.75
C TRP A 81 4.97 -14.75 -10.27
N ALA A 82 3.70 -14.91 -9.91
CA ALA A 82 3.27 -14.96 -8.52
C ALA A 82 2.48 -16.23 -8.25
N THR A 83 2.78 -16.87 -7.13
CA THR A 83 1.95 -17.94 -6.55
C THR A 83 0.60 -17.38 -6.10
N PRO A 84 -0.46 -18.20 -5.98
CA PRO A 84 -1.76 -17.77 -5.45
C PRO A 84 -1.68 -17.04 -4.10
N VAL A 85 -0.77 -17.47 -3.21
CA VAL A 85 -0.55 -16.82 -1.91
C VAL A 85 0.06 -15.42 -2.07
N GLU A 86 1.03 -15.26 -2.97
CA GLU A 86 1.62 -13.95 -3.26
C GLU A 86 0.59 -13.00 -3.90
N ARG A 87 -0.30 -13.52 -4.75
CA ARG A 87 -1.43 -12.75 -5.29
C ARG A 87 -2.37 -12.25 -4.19
N ALA A 88 -2.80 -13.15 -3.30
CA ALA A 88 -3.62 -12.78 -2.15
C ALA A 88 -2.94 -11.75 -1.24
N ARG A 89 -1.61 -11.86 -1.07
CA ARG A 89 -0.83 -10.84 -0.36
C ARG A 89 -0.84 -9.50 -1.09
N VAL A 90 -0.70 -9.45 -2.41
CA VAL A 90 -0.80 -8.19 -3.16
C VAL A 90 -2.16 -7.52 -2.93
N GLU A 91 -3.26 -8.28 -2.96
CA GLU A 91 -4.60 -7.77 -2.69
C GLU A 91 -4.75 -7.23 -1.26
N ASP A 92 -4.28 -7.96 -0.25
CA ASP A 92 -4.31 -7.49 1.14
C ASP A 92 -3.49 -6.20 1.32
N ARG A 93 -2.32 -6.12 0.68
CA ARG A 93 -1.46 -4.94 0.71
C ARG A 93 -2.10 -3.75 0.00
N LEU A 94 -2.80 -3.97 -1.11
CA LEU A 94 -3.61 -2.94 -1.78
C LEU A 94 -4.72 -2.42 -0.84
N GLY A 95 -5.41 -3.32 -0.16
CA GLY A 95 -6.40 -2.96 0.85
C GLY A 95 -5.78 -2.17 2.02
N SER A 96 -4.56 -2.51 2.42
CA SER A 96 -3.78 -1.78 3.43
C SER A 96 -3.45 -0.35 2.98
N LEU A 97 -2.96 -0.17 1.75
CA LEU A 97 -2.73 1.16 1.17
C LEU A 97 -4.01 2.01 1.16
N MET A 98 -5.14 1.43 0.70
CA MET A 98 -6.43 2.11 0.70
C MET A 98 -6.82 2.60 2.09
N ARG A 99 -6.73 1.72 3.11
CA ARG A 99 -7.08 2.06 4.51
C ARG A 99 -6.14 3.13 5.08
N ILE A 100 -4.83 3.07 4.80
CA ILE A 100 -3.88 4.09 5.23
C ILE A 100 -4.23 5.44 4.58
N GLY A 101 -4.50 5.47 3.27
CA GLY A 101 -4.91 6.68 2.56
C GLY A 101 -6.18 7.29 3.13
N MET A 102 -7.20 6.48 3.43
CA MET A 102 -8.42 6.93 4.12
C MET A 102 -8.09 7.52 5.50
N ARG A 103 -7.28 6.82 6.29
CA ARG A 103 -6.93 7.25 7.64
C ARG A 103 -6.17 8.58 7.65
N LEU A 104 -5.22 8.77 6.75
CA LEU A 104 -4.48 10.03 6.63
C LEU A 104 -5.39 11.19 6.21
N ARG A 105 -6.37 10.95 5.33
CA ARG A 105 -7.38 11.97 4.98
C ARG A 105 -8.24 12.33 6.19
N GLU A 106 -8.74 11.35 6.93
CA GLU A 106 -9.50 11.61 8.17
C GLU A 106 -8.70 12.42 9.18
N MET A 107 -7.43 12.08 9.38
CA MET A 107 -6.55 12.79 10.30
C MET A 107 -6.32 14.24 9.86
N ARG A 108 -6.10 14.47 8.56
CA ARG A 108 -5.94 15.80 7.96
C ARG A 108 -7.20 16.66 8.10
N ASP A 109 -8.36 16.05 7.89
CA ASP A 109 -9.65 16.75 7.85
C ASP A 109 -10.25 16.93 9.26
N SER A 110 -9.63 16.33 10.29
CA SER A 110 -10.04 16.45 11.69
C SER A 110 -10.05 17.92 12.17
N PRO A 111 -11.12 18.38 12.84
CA PRO A 111 -11.31 19.78 13.22
C PRO A 111 -10.23 20.34 14.17
N SER A 112 -9.50 19.47 14.89
CA SER A 112 -8.36 19.87 15.73
C SER A 112 -7.21 20.51 14.92
N LEU A 113 -7.06 20.20 13.64
CA LEU A 113 -6.09 20.86 12.74
C LEU A 113 -6.65 22.14 12.08
N GLN A 114 -7.97 22.34 12.08
CA GLN A 114 -8.61 23.49 11.42
C GLN A 114 -8.63 24.74 12.31
N THR A 115 -8.71 24.59 13.64
CA THR A 115 -8.68 25.71 14.60
C THR A 115 -7.40 26.55 14.50
N ILE A 116 -6.27 25.96 14.09
CA ILE A 116 -5.00 26.69 13.93
C ILE A 116 -5.02 27.57 12.67
N ARG A 117 -5.83 27.25 11.64
CA ARG A 117 -5.89 28.00 10.38
C ARG A 117 -6.83 29.21 10.40
N THR A 118 -7.76 29.29 11.35
CA THR A 118 -8.77 30.37 11.40
C THR A 118 -8.57 31.37 12.53
N GLY A 119 -7.58 31.16 13.41
CA GLY A 119 -7.26 32.07 14.52
C GLY A 119 -6.24 33.15 14.14
N SER A 120 -6.53 33.97 13.14
CA SER A 120 -5.81 35.23 12.87
C SER A 120 -6.74 36.13 12.06
N GLY A 121 -7.43 37.03 12.77
CA GLY A 121 -8.39 37.98 12.21
C GLY A 121 -9.35 38.48 13.29
#